data_AF-A0A7J4XQN4-F1
#
_entry.id   AF-A0A7J4XQN4-F1
#
_cell.length_a   1.000
_cell.length_b   1.000
_cell.length_c   1.000
_cell.angle_alpha   90.00
_cell.angle_beta   90.00
_cell.angle_gamma   90.00
#
_symmetry.space_group_name_H-M   'P 1'
#
loop_
_entity.id
_entity.type
_entity.pdbx_description
1 polymer ?
#
loop_
_entity_poly.entity_id
_entity_poly.type
_entity_poly.pdbx_seq_one_letter_code
_entity_poly.pdbx_strand_id
1 'polypeptide(L)'
;MKSALSDFISGKKGIYGILHIIILVMSLFLVISISVDTFKGIPFYTQSSYMKVQLCICLWFLFDFVLEFFLAKHKGRYLRTHFIFLLVAIPYQNIIAYYGWIFSDEITYLLRFIPLLRGGYALAIVVGWLTYNRASSLFVSYLTMLLATVYFSSLAFFVLEHRVNPLVNGYGDALWWAFMDVTTVGSNIIAQTVTGRVLSVLLAALGMMMFPIFTVYITNLIQQSNKRRKQYYEEEELEKKASEKKELAEKAAVQKASTS
;
A
#
# COMPACT_ATOMS: atom_id res chain seq x y z
N MET A 1 10.88 24.61 6.85
CA MET A 1 10.48 23.18 6.83
C MET A 1 9.03 23.08 7.33
N LYS A 2 8.04 23.24 6.45
CA LYS A 2 6.64 22.92 6.80
C LYS A 2 6.53 21.39 6.81
N SER A 3 6.10 20.83 7.92
CA SER A 3 5.93 19.38 8.07
C SER A 3 4.90 18.88 7.05
N ALA A 4 5.17 17.74 6.41
CA ALA A 4 4.29 17.07 5.46
C ALA A 4 2.87 16.79 6.01
N LEU A 5 2.69 16.90 7.33
CA LEU A 5 1.40 16.83 8.03
C LEU A 5 0.56 18.11 7.91
N SER A 6 1.17 19.27 7.70
CA SER A 6 0.45 20.54 7.60
C SER A 6 -0.22 20.74 6.24
N ASP A 7 0.45 20.30 5.17
CA ASP A 7 -0.14 20.24 3.82
C ASP A 7 -1.18 19.10 3.68
N PHE A 8 -1.11 18.10 4.55
CA PHE A 8 -2.08 17.00 4.65
C PHE A 8 -3.48 17.46 5.13
N ILE A 9 -3.57 18.55 5.91
CA ILE A 9 -4.80 18.99 6.57
C ILE A 9 -5.59 20.04 5.75
N SER A 10 -4.94 20.83 4.88
CA SER A 10 -5.53 22.09 4.36
C SER A 10 -6.32 22.02 3.04
N GLY A 11 -6.53 20.86 2.43
CA GLY A 11 -7.35 20.77 1.20
C GLY A 11 -8.84 20.55 1.50
N LYS A 12 -9.76 21.01 0.64
CA LYS A 12 -11.21 20.64 0.61
C LYS A 12 -11.49 19.11 0.56
N LYS A 13 -10.44 18.28 0.62
CA LYS A 13 -10.38 16.81 0.71
C LYS A 13 -9.89 16.30 2.08
N GLY A 14 -9.67 17.17 3.06
CA GLY A 14 -9.03 16.85 4.34
C GLY A 14 -9.81 15.87 5.22
N ILE A 15 -11.15 15.98 5.23
CA ILE A 15 -12.01 15.06 6.00
C ILE A 15 -11.89 13.62 5.48
N TYR A 16 -11.96 13.43 4.15
CA TYR A 16 -11.73 12.11 3.53
C TYR A 16 -10.32 11.58 3.79
N GLY A 17 -9.30 12.44 3.73
CA GLY A 17 -7.93 12.06 4.04
C GLY A 17 -7.76 11.56 5.48
N ILE A 18 -8.34 12.28 6.45
CA ILE A 18 -8.32 11.88 7.86
C ILE A 18 -9.05 10.55 8.05
N LEU A 19 -10.21 10.39 7.41
CA LEU A 19 -11.03 9.21 7.54
C LEU A 19 -10.34 7.96 6.96
N HIS A 20 -9.69 8.07 5.79
CA HIS A 20 -8.86 7.00 5.23
C HIS A 20 -7.64 6.68 6.11
N ILE A 21 -7.01 7.66 6.77
CA ILE A 21 -5.93 7.38 7.73
C ILE A 21 -6.44 6.59 8.92
N ILE A 22 -7.59 6.97 9.49
CA ILE A 22 -8.19 6.23 10.61
C ILE A 22 -8.47 4.79 10.19
N ILE A 23 -9.03 4.58 9.00
CA ILE A 23 -9.25 3.26 8.41
C ILE A 23 -7.95 2.47 8.30
N LEU A 24 -6.87 3.09 7.81
CA LEU A 24 -5.59 2.42 7.70
C LEU A 24 -5.05 1.99 9.06
N VAL A 25 -5.10 2.88 10.05
CA VAL A 25 -4.61 2.57 11.41
C VAL A 25 -5.40 1.41 12.01
N MET A 26 -6.73 1.44 11.87
CA MET A 26 -7.62 0.38 12.32
C MET A 26 -7.37 -0.95 11.58
N SER A 27 -7.15 -0.90 10.27
CA SER A 27 -6.80 -2.07 9.45
C SER A 27 -5.43 -2.63 9.77
N LEU A 28 -4.43 -1.78 9.98
CA LEU A 28 -3.09 -2.20 10.37
C LEU A 28 -3.11 -2.86 11.74
N PHE A 29 -3.84 -2.27 12.69
CA PHE A 29 -4.08 -2.85 13.99
C PHE A 29 -4.73 -4.24 13.90
N LEU A 30 -5.73 -4.41 13.02
CA LEU A 30 -6.36 -5.71 12.76
C LEU A 30 -5.40 -6.73 12.16
N VAL A 31 -4.66 -6.34 11.13
CA VAL A 31 -3.69 -7.21 10.49
C VAL A 31 -2.68 -7.69 11.53
N ILE A 32 -2.08 -6.78 12.30
CA ILE A 32 -1.13 -7.12 13.37
C ILE A 32 -1.76 -8.05 14.40
N SER A 33 -2.99 -7.76 14.84
CA SER A 33 -3.69 -8.60 15.83
C SER A 33 -3.87 -10.02 15.32
N ILE A 34 -4.26 -10.18 14.05
CA ILE A 34 -4.45 -11.49 13.41
C ILE A 34 -3.11 -12.20 13.16
N SER A 35 -2.06 -11.45 12.81
CA SER A 35 -0.71 -12.00 12.68
C SER A 35 -0.27 -12.61 14.01
N VAL A 36 -0.38 -11.86 15.11
CA VAL A 36 0.00 -12.31 16.46
C VAL A 36 -0.80 -13.53 16.89
N ASP A 37 -2.11 -13.52 16.63
CA ASP A 37 -3.03 -14.64 16.87
C ASP A 37 -2.62 -15.91 16.09
N THR A 38 -2.27 -15.74 14.81
CA THR A 38 -1.76 -16.83 13.95
C THR A 38 -0.39 -17.33 14.45
N PHE A 39 0.51 -16.45 14.87
CA PHE A 39 1.88 -16.80 15.29
C PHE A 39 1.95 -17.46 16.66
N LYS A 40 1.08 -17.07 17.59
CA LYS A 40 1.08 -17.61 18.96
C LYS A 40 0.21 -18.86 19.11
N GLY A 41 -0.58 -19.22 18.09
CA GLY A 41 -1.53 -20.33 18.17
C GLY A 41 -2.60 -20.16 19.26
N ILE A 42 -2.72 -18.96 19.84
CA ILE A 42 -3.70 -18.66 20.88
C ILE A 42 -5.03 -18.45 20.18
N PRO A 43 -6.12 -19.12 20.55
CA PRO A 43 -7.44 -18.82 20.00
C PRO A 43 -7.99 -17.54 20.63
N PHE A 44 -7.54 -16.34 20.22
CA PHE A 44 -8.12 -15.07 20.73
C PHE A 44 -9.59 -14.88 20.33
N TYR A 45 -10.10 -15.70 19.40
CA TYR A 45 -11.52 -15.79 19.06
C TYR A 45 -12.44 -16.15 20.22
N THR A 46 -11.92 -16.82 21.25
CA THR A 46 -12.68 -17.10 22.48
C THR A 46 -12.69 -15.90 23.42
N GLN A 47 -11.81 -14.92 23.23
CA GLN A 47 -11.77 -13.72 24.06
C GLN A 47 -12.84 -12.72 23.60
N SER A 48 -13.81 -12.48 24.47
CA SER A 48 -14.89 -11.51 24.26
C SER A 48 -14.37 -10.11 23.87
N SER A 49 -13.16 -9.73 24.33
CA SER A 49 -12.53 -8.45 23.98
C SER A 49 -12.22 -8.33 22.48
N TYR A 50 -11.65 -9.37 21.87
CA TYR A 50 -11.31 -9.35 20.45
C TYR A 50 -12.57 -9.26 19.57
N MET A 51 -13.61 -10.02 19.89
CA MET A 51 -14.90 -9.94 19.20
C MET A 51 -15.54 -8.56 19.30
N LYS A 52 -15.40 -7.85 20.42
CA LYS A 52 -15.89 -6.46 20.56
C LYS A 52 -15.09 -5.48 19.69
N VAL A 53 -13.77 -5.61 19.67
CA VAL A 53 -12.90 -4.77 18.85
C VAL A 53 -13.16 -4.99 17.36
N GLN A 54 -13.27 -6.26 16.95
CA GLN A 54 -13.62 -6.67 15.59
C GLN A 54 -14.93 -6.00 15.12
N LEU A 55 -15.96 -6.07 15.96
CA LEU A 55 -17.27 -5.48 15.71
C LEU A 55 -17.19 -3.96 15.61
N CYS A 56 -16.50 -3.30 16.54
CA CYS A 56 -16.31 -1.85 16.52
C CYS A 56 -15.67 -1.39 15.20
N ILE A 57 -14.63 -2.09 14.75
CA ILE A 57 -13.96 -1.76 13.49
C ILE A 57 -14.87 -2.04 12.29
N CYS A 58 -15.64 -3.14 12.29
CA CYS A 58 -16.64 -3.41 11.25
C CYS A 58 -17.70 -2.31 11.15
N LEU A 59 -18.22 -1.86 12.29
CA LEU A 59 -19.18 -0.76 12.35
C LEU A 59 -18.58 0.53 11.80
N TRP A 60 -17.31 0.81 12.11
CA TRP A 60 -16.60 1.97 11.55
C TRP A 60 -16.46 1.89 10.03
N PHE A 61 -16.10 0.72 9.50
CA PHE A 61 -16.00 0.48 8.05
C PHE A 61 -17.34 0.63 7.34
N LEU A 62 -18.40 0.08 7.93
CA LEU A 62 -19.76 0.25 7.40
C LEU A 62 -20.20 1.72 7.45
N PHE A 63 -19.90 2.43 8.54
CA PHE A 63 -20.18 3.85 8.66
C PHE A 63 -19.48 4.67 7.58
N ASP A 64 -18.19 4.41 7.35
CA ASP A 64 -17.43 5.03 6.26
C ASP A 64 -18.07 4.77 4.90
N PHE A 65 -18.33 3.50 4.57
CA PHE A 65 -18.97 3.13 3.32
C PHE A 65 -20.30 3.85 3.10
N VAL A 66 -21.13 3.92 4.15
CA VAL A 66 -22.42 4.60 4.11
C VAL A 66 -22.24 6.10 3.91
N LEU A 67 -21.29 6.73 4.61
CA LEU A 67 -20.98 8.15 4.48
C LEU A 67 -20.55 8.47 3.04
N GLU A 68 -19.56 7.75 2.52
CA GLU A 68 -19.09 7.93 1.15
C GLU A 68 -20.17 7.65 0.11
N PHE A 69 -21.01 6.63 0.32
CA PHE A 69 -22.15 6.34 -0.55
C PHE A 69 -23.16 7.49 -0.61
N PHE A 70 -23.43 8.16 0.52
CA PHE A 70 -24.32 9.33 0.56
C PHE A 70 -23.69 10.57 -0.09
N LEU A 71 -22.37 10.75 0.03
CA LEU A 71 -21.66 11.88 -0.55
C LEU A 71 -21.33 11.67 -2.05
N ALA A 72 -21.41 10.43 -2.54
CA ALA A 72 -21.13 10.10 -3.94
C ALA A 72 -22.19 10.69 -4.89
N LYS A 73 -21.72 11.45 -5.89
CA LYS A 73 -22.56 12.01 -6.97
C LYS A 73 -23.34 10.95 -7.77
N HIS A 74 -22.77 9.74 -7.91
CA HIS A 74 -23.37 8.63 -8.65
C HIS A 74 -23.39 7.35 -7.81
N LYS A 75 -24.46 7.17 -7.03
CA LYS A 75 -24.65 6.06 -6.07
C LYS A 75 -24.43 4.67 -6.66
N GLY A 76 -25.01 4.39 -7.83
CA GLY A 76 -24.90 3.07 -8.48
C GLY A 76 -23.47 2.71 -8.91
N ARG A 77 -22.72 3.70 -9.42
CA ARG A 77 -21.30 3.49 -9.76
C ARG A 77 -20.47 3.23 -8.51
N TYR A 78 -20.70 4.00 -7.45
CA TYR A 78 -19.99 3.84 -6.19
C TYR A 78 -20.19 2.44 -5.61
N LEU A 79 -21.44 1.95 -5.58
CA LEU A 79 -21.78 0.61 -5.09
C LEU A 79 -21.08 -0.49 -5.91
N ARG A 80 -21.03 -0.36 -7.24
CA ARG A 80 -20.38 -1.37 -8.10
C ARG A 80 -18.85 -1.44 -7.87
N THR A 81 -18.21 -0.29 -7.63
CA THR A 81 -16.75 -0.24 -7.41
C THR A 81 -16.35 -0.71 -6.00
N HIS A 82 -17.20 -0.47 -5.00
CA HIS A 82 -16.91 -0.79 -3.59
C HIS A 82 -17.71 -2.00 -3.08
N PHE A 83 -18.29 -2.80 -3.96
CA PHE A 83 -19.11 -3.97 -3.58
C PHE A 83 -18.32 -4.99 -2.74
N ILE A 84 -17.06 -5.26 -3.12
CA ILE A 84 -16.18 -6.17 -2.40
C ILE A 84 -15.91 -5.66 -0.98
N PHE A 85 -15.73 -4.35 -0.82
CA PHE A 85 -15.54 -3.72 0.49
C PHE A 85 -16.76 -3.86 1.38
N LEU A 86 -17.95 -3.63 0.83
CA LEU A 86 -19.20 -3.81 1.56
C LEU A 86 -19.32 -5.23 2.10
N LEU A 87 -19.02 -6.25 1.30
CA LEU A 87 -19.02 -7.65 1.77
C LEU A 87 -18.03 -7.84 2.92
N VAL A 88 -16.79 -7.42 2.73
CA VAL A 88 -15.71 -7.64 3.69
C VAL A 88 -15.86 -6.79 4.98
N ALA A 89 -16.64 -5.71 4.94
CA ALA A 89 -16.94 -4.87 6.11
C ALA A 89 -17.94 -5.52 7.08
N ILE A 90 -18.71 -6.54 6.64
CA ILE A 90 -19.74 -7.20 7.45
C ILE A 90 -19.07 -7.99 8.61
N PRO A 91 -19.57 -7.86 9.85
CA PRO A 91 -19.03 -8.57 11.01
C PRO A 91 -19.49 -10.04 11.08
N TYR A 92 -19.11 -10.85 10.08
CA TYR A 92 -19.58 -12.24 9.96
C TYR A 92 -19.37 -13.06 11.23
N GLN A 93 -18.19 -12.96 11.85
CA GLN A 93 -17.88 -13.76 13.03
C GLN A 93 -18.75 -13.40 14.24
N ASN A 94 -19.08 -12.11 14.41
CA ASN A 94 -20.01 -11.68 15.46
C ASN A 94 -21.44 -12.15 15.17
N ILE A 95 -21.87 -12.10 13.91
CA ILE A 95 -23.21 -12.58 13.49
C ILE A 95 -23.32 -14.08 13.77
N ILE A 96 -22.34 -14.86 13.34
CA ILE A 96 -22.28 -16.31 13.53
C ILE A 96 -22.29 -16.67 15.01
N ALA A 97 -21.48 -15.98 15.82
CA ALA A 97 -21.44 -16.18 17.27
C ALA A 97 -22.76 -15.80 17.96
N TYR A 98 -23.43 -14.74 17.51
CA TYR A 98 -24.70 -14.27 18.07
C TYR A 98 -25.85 -15.23 17.79
N TYR A 99 -25.95 -15.74 16.55
CA TYR A 99 -27.00 -16.69 16.16
C TYR A 99 -26.65 -18.16 16.47
N GLY A 100 -25.45 -18.43 16.98
CA GLY A 100 -25.01 -19.78 17.35
C GLY A 100 -24.88 -20.72 16.14
N TRP A 101 -24.56 -20.21 14.96
CA TRP A 101 -24.40 -21.05 13.76
C TRP A 101 -23.12 -21.88 13.86
N ILE A 102 -23.27 -23.18 13.60
CA ILE A 102 -22.17 -24.14 13.62
C ILE A 102 -21.83 -24.48 12.17
N PHE A 103 -20.59 -24.23 11.76
CA PHE A 103 -20.07 -24.59 10.45
C PHE A 103 -19.01 -25.69 10.58
N SER A 104 -18.61 -26.30 9.46
CA SER A 104 -17.46 -27.22 9.48
C SER A 104 -16.20 -26.51 9.97
N ASP A 105 -15.25 -27.27 10.52
CA ASP A 105 -13.98 -26.72 11.04
C ASP A 105 -13.20 -25.97 9.95
N GLU A 106 -13.31 -26.42 8.69
CA GLU A 106 -12.68 -25.77 7.54
C GLU A 106 -13.28 -24.40 7.26
N ILE A 107 -14.61 -24.29 7.23
CA ILE A 107 -15.31 -23.02 6.98
C ILE A 107 -15.06 -22.06 8.14
N THR A 108 -15.16 -22.53 9.38
CA THR A 108 -14.88 -21.73 10.58
C THR A 108 -13.44 -21.20 10.55
N TYR A 109 -12.49 -22.04 10.11
CA TYR A 109 -11.11 -21.63 9.92
C TYR A 109 -10.97 -20.59 8.79
N LEU A 110 -11.62 -20.75 7.64
CA LEU A 110 -11.58 -19.75 6.56
C LEU A 110 -12.16 -18.38 6.99
N LEU A 111 -13.24 -18.39 7.79
CA LEU A 111 -13.86 -17.18 8.31
C LEU A 111 -12.92 -16.36 9.22
N ARG A 112 -11.89 -16.99 9.82
CA ARG A 112 -10.80 -16.32 10.57
C ARG A 112 -10.03 -15.32 9.73
N PHE A 113 -10.05 -15.46 8.41
CA PHE A 113 -9.24 -14.67 7.48
C PHE A 113 -10.01 -13.57 6.74
N ILE A 114 -11.34 -13.51 6.86
CA ILE A 114 -12.13 -12.37 6.38
C ILE A 114 -11.57 -11.01 6.84
N PRO A 115 -11.16 -10.83 8.11
CA PRO A 115 -10.69 -9.54 8.56
C PRO A 115 -9.31 -9.17 7.99
N LEU A 116 -8.56 -10.13 7.44
CA LEU A 116 -7.34 -9.87 6.66
C LEU A 116 -7.67 -9.36 5.27
N LEU A 117 -8.70 -9.91 4.61
CA LEU A 117 -9.20 -9.34 3.34
C LEU A 117 -9.59 -7.87 3.53
N ARG A 118 -10.15 -7.53 4.70
CA ARG A 118 -10.48 -6.14 5.08
C ARG A 118 -9.23 -5.28 5.19
N GLY A 119 -8.22 -5.77 5.89
CA GLY A 119 -6.91 -5.11 5.99
C GLY A 119 -6.26 -4.89 4.64
N GLY A 120 -6.29 -5.90 3.75
CA GLY A 120 -5.77 -5.82 2.40
C GLY A 120 -6.51 -4.80 1.53
N TYR A 121 -7.84 -4.75 1.61
CA TYR A 121 -8.62 -3.75 0.89
C TYR A 121 -8.32 -2.32 1.38
N ALA A 122 -8.25 -2.10 2.70
CA ALA A 122 -7.90 -0.80 3.26
C ALA A 122 -6.49 -0.35 2.82
N LEU A 123 -5.54 -1.29 2.74
CA LEU A 123 -4.20 -1.01 2.23
C LEU A 123 -4.24 -0.65 0.74
N ALA A 124 -5.06 -1.34 -0.07
CA ALA A 124 -5.24 -1.05 -1.49
C ALA A 124 -5.80 0.37 -1.72
N ILE A 125 -6.79 0.81 -0.94
CA ILE A 125 -7.31 2.18 -0.98
C ILE A 125 -6.18 3.19 -0.73
N VAL A 126 -5.38 2.96 0.31
CA VAL A 126 -4.31 3.89 0.68
C VAL A 126 -3.19 3.90 -0.35
N VAL A 127 -2.80 2.75 -0.90
CA VAL A 127 -1.84 2.69 -2.00
C VAL A 127 -2.38 3.47 -3.21
N GLY A 128 -3.66 3.31 -3.56
CA GLY A 128 -4.31 4.09 -4.61
C GLY A 128 -4.23 5.60 -4.35
N TRP A 129 -4.51 6.03 -3.12
CA TRP A 129 -4.43 7.43 -2.71
C TRP A 129 -2.99 7.98 -2.68
N LEU A 130 -2.02 7.24 -2.14
CA LEU A 130 -0.59 7.58 -2.14
C LEU A 130 -0.06 7.73 -3.57
N THR A 131 -0.46 6.83 -4.47
CA THR A 131 -0.08 6.87 -5.87
C THR A 131 -0.65 8.11 -6.57
N TYR A 132 -1.90 8.48 -6.25
CA TYR A 132 -2.56 9.65 -6.83
C TYR A 132 -1.97 10.97 -6.33
N ASN A 133 -1.62 11.08 -5.04
CA ASN A 133 -1.17 12.32 -4.42
C ASN A 133 0.35 12.54 -4.53
N ARG A 134 1.14 11.46 -4.69
CA ARG A 134 2.59 11.52 -4.92
C ARG A 134 2.95 10.93 -6.29
N ALA A 135 2.66 11.68 -7.36
CA ALA A 135 3.23 11.42 -8.69
C ALA A 135 4.78 11.26 -8.68
N SER A 136 5.45 11.67 -7.60
CA SER A 136 6.90 11.55 -7.41
C SER A 136 7.43 10.15 -7.04
N SER A 137 6.63 9.12 -6.73
CA SER A 137 7.22 7.81 -6.42
C SER A 137 6.34 6.61 -6.76
N LEU A 138 6.03 6.44 -8.06
CA LEU A 138 5.50 5.18 -8.62
C LEU A 138 6.27 3.95 -8.10
N PHE A 139 7.57 4.10 -7.85
CA PHE A 139 8.40 3.08 -7.24
C PHE A 139 8.00 2.74 -5.80
N VAL A 140 7.78 3.72 -4.93
CA VAL A 140 7.41 3.49 -3.52
C VAL A 140 6.01 2.90 -3.42
N SER A 141 5.06 3.35 -4.25
CA SER A 141 3.72 2.75 -4.30
C SER A 141 3.77 1.32 -4.78
N TYR A 142 4.57 1.04 -5.83
CA TYR A 142 4.77 -0.32 -6.33
C TYR A 142 5.42 -1.21 -5.28
N LEU A 143 6.50 -0.76 -4.64
CA LEU A 143 7.20 -1.49 -3.59
C LEU A 143 6.27 -1.80 -2.40
N THR A 144 5.46 -0.82 -2.00
CA THR A 144 4.47 -0.99 -0.93
C THR A 144 3.42 -2.03 -1.31
N MET A 145 2.89 -1.97 -2.53
CA MET A 145 1.93 -2.94 -3.07
C MET A 145 2.54 -4.34 -3.19
N LEU A 146 3.81 -4.44 -3.60
CA LEU A 146 4.52 -5.70 -3.70
C LEU A 146 4.70 -6.34 -2.31
N LEU A 147 5.23 -5.59 -1.34
CA LEU A 147 5.41 -6.08 0.04
C LEU A 147 4.08 -6.46 0.69
N ALA A 148 3.03 -5.68 0.45
CA ALA A 148 1.67 -6.02 0.84
C ALA A 148 1.22 -7.36 0.25
N THR A 149 1.44 -7.54 -1.07
CA THR A 149 1.03 -8.75 -1.77
C THR A 149 1.82 -9.96 -1.28
N VAL A 150 3.13 -9.84 -1.09
CA VAL A 150 3.96 -10.89 -0.47
C VAL A 150 3.42 -11.29 0.90
N TYR A 151 3.11 -10.31 1.74
CA TYR A 151 2.54 -10.56 3.06
C TYR A 151 1.18 -11.28 2.98
N PHE A 152 0.21 -10.76 2.22
CA PHE A 152 -1.12 -11.37 2.13
C PHE A 152 -1.08 -12.74 1.42
N SER A 153 -0.25 -12.90 0.40
CA SER A 153 -0.07 -14.18 -0.30
C SER A 153 0.61 -15.22 0.59
N SER A 154 1.65 -14.88 1.34
CA SER A 154 2.27 -15.81 2.30
C SER A 154 1.27 -16.27 3.36
N LEU A 155 0.41 -15.38 3.83
CA LEU A 155 -0.63 -15.71 4.80
C LEU A 155 -1.71 -16.59 4.19
N ALA A 156 -2.23 -16.25 3.01
CA ALA A 156 -3.20 -17.10 2.31
C ALA A 156 -2.63 -18.48 1.97
N PHE A 157 -1.34 -18.53 1.58
CA PHE A 157 -0.63 -19.77 1.33
C PHE A 157 -0.50 -20.61 2.59
N PHE A 158 -0.06 -20.02 3.71
CA PHE A 158 0.03 -20.71 5.01
C PHE A 158 -1.32 -21.33 5.40
N VAL A 159 -2.40 -20.57 5.29
CA VAL A 159 -3.75 -21.01 5.66
C VAL A 159 -4.18 -22.26 4.91
N LEU A 160 -3.91 -22.30 3.60
CA LEU A 160 -4.40 -23.35 2.73
C LEU A 160 -3.45 -24.54 2.65
N GLU A 161 -2.15 -24.30 2.79
CA GLU A 161 -1.12 -25.32 2.61
C GLU A 161 -0.67 -25.95 3.93
N HIS A 162 -0.71 -25.26 5.07
CA HIS A 162 -0.15 -25.77 6.34
C HIS A 162 -0.72 -27.14 6.78
N ARG A 163 -1.98 -27.44 6.43
CA ARG A 163 -2.61 -28.73 6.79
C ARG A 163 -2.32 -29.87 5.80
N VAL A 164 -1.94 -29.55 4.57
CA VAL A 164 -1.78 -30.54 3.48
C VAL A 164 -0.32 -30.68 3.04
N ASN A 165 0.49 -29.66 3.29
CA ASN A 165 1.86 -29.55 2.83
C ASN A 165 2.85 -29.72 3.98
N PRO A 166 3.58 -30.84 4.04
CA PRO A 166 4.50 -31.13 5.14
C PRO A 166 5.71 -30.19 5.18
N LEU A 167 5.96 -29.44 4.10
CA LEU A 167 7.03 -28.44 4.04
C LEU A 167 6.64 -27.10 4.64
N VAL A 168 5.36 -26.91 4.98
CA VAL A 168 4.83 -25.69 5.59
C VAL A 168 4.52 -25.98 7.05
N ASN A 169 5.54 -25.95 7.91
CA ASN A 169 5.40 -26.25 9.34
C ASN A 169 5.01 -25.02 10.15
N GLY A 170 5.42 -23.85 9.69
CA GLY A 170 5.07 -22.57 10.30
C GLY A 170 4.88 -21.48 9.26
N TYR A 171 4.44 -20.31 9.74
CA TYR A 171 4.29 -19.15 8.87
C TYR A 171 5.62 -18.68 8.27
N GLY A 172 6.74 -18.88 8.98
CA GLY A 172 8.08 -18.57 8.46
C GLY A 172 8.38 -19.25 7.14
N ASP A 173 7.93 -20.49 6.95
CA ASP A 173 8.09 -21.25 5.72
C ASP A 173 7.27 -20.66 4.57
N ALA A 174 6.03 -20.23 4.87
CA ALA A 174 5.17 -19.58 3.88
C ALA A 174 5.68 -18.17 3.50
N LEU A 175 6.25 -17.43 4.47
CA LEU A 175 6.88 -16.14 4.23
C LEU A 175 8.13 -16.30 3.36
N TRP A 176 8.98 -17.28 3.69
CA TRP A 176 10.13 -17.67 2.88
C TRP A 176 9.71 -18.02 1.46
N TRP A 177 8.70 -18.88 1.30
CA TRP A 177 8.13 -19.23 0.00
C TRP A 177 7.74 -17.98 -0.79
N ALA A 178 6.98 -17.05 -0.20
CA ALA A 178 6.49 -15.88 -0.92
C ALA A 178 7.64 -14.93 -1.35
N PHE A 179 8.67 -14.74 -0.53
CA PHE A 179 9.83 -13.93 -0.90
C PHE A 179 10.68 -14.58 -2.00
N MET A 180 10.87 -15.89 -1.95
CA MET A 180 11.61 -16.61 -2.99
C MET A 180 10.85 -16.64 -4.32
N ASP A 181 9.53 -16.76 -4.27
CA ASP A 181 8.67 -16.83 -5.44
C ASP A 181 8.49 -15.46 -6.12
N VAL A 182 8.28 -14.38 -5.33
CA VAL A 182 8.23 -13.01 -5.87
C VAL A 182 9.57 -12.54 -6.43
N THR A 183 10.69 -13.10 -5.98
CA THR A 183 12.01 -12.80 -6.56
C THR A 183 12.32 -13.68 -7.76
N THR A 184 11.41 -14.59 -8.13
CA THR A 184 11.56 -15.58 -9.21
C THR A 184 12.73 -16.56 -9.02
N VAL A 185 13.37 -16.56 -7.84
CA VAL A 185 14.39 -17.54 -7.48
C VAL A 185 13.76 -18.92 -7.24
N GLY A 186 12.54 -18.92 -6.71
CA GLY A 186 11.80 -20.13 -6.35
C GLY A 186 12.26 -20.69 -5.01
N SER A 187 11.34 -21.35 -4.31
CA SER A 187 11.64 -22.04 -3.04
C SER A 187 11.60 -23.55 -3.23
N ASN A 188 12.04 -24.28 -2.21
CA ASN A 188 11.83 -25.73 -2.10
C ASN A 188 10.38 -26.13 -1.79
N ILE A 189 9.49 -25.17 -1.52
CA ILE A 189 8.09 -25.41 -1.15
C ILE A 189 7.22 -25.27 -2.41
N ILE A 190 6.58 -26.37 -2.80
CA ILE A 190 5.69 -26.42 -3.96
C ILE A 190 4.23 -26.48 -3.48
N ALA A 191 3.38 -25.64 -4.07
CA ALA A 191 1.96 -25.57 -3.76
C ALA A 191 1.21 -26.86 -4.13
N GLN A 192 0.47 -27.44 -3.17
CA GLN A 192 -0.37 -28.60 -3.40
C GLN A 192 -1.81 -28.23 -3.76
N THR A 193 -2.31 -27.13 -3.19
CA THR A 193 -3.67 -26.62 -3.41
C THR A 193 -3.79 -25.81 -4.70
N VAL A 194 -5.00 -25.76 -5.28
CA VAL A 194 -5.27 -24.93 -6.47
C VAL A 194 -4.97 -23.46 -6.18
N THR A 195 -5.42 -22.95 -5.03
CA THR A 195 -5.17 -21.57 -4.64
C THR A 195 -3.69 -21.29 -4.45
N GLY A 196 -2.94 -22.18 -3.79
CA GLY A 196 -1.50 -22.03 -3.64
C GLY A 196 -0.79 -21.93 -4.99
N ARG A 197 -1.17 -22.75 -5.97
CA ARG A 197 -0.62 -22.69 -7.34
C ARG A 197 -0.95 -21.38 -8.05
N VAL A 198 -2.18 -20.88 -7.90
CA VAL A 198 -2.58 -19.58 -8.43
C VAL A 198 -1.75 -18.47 -7.80
N LEU A 199 -1.55 -18.50 -6.47
CA LEU A 199 -0.70 -17.54 -5.78
C LEU A 199 0.75 -17.59 -6.26
N SER A 200 1.29 -18.78 -6.56
CA SER A 200 2.63 -18.91 -7.14
C SER A 200 2.77 -18.16 -8.47
N VAL A 201 1.83 -18.39 -9.39
CA VAL A 201 1.86 -17.74 -10.71
C VAL A 201 1.74 -16.22 -10.57
N LEU A 202 0.86 -15.74 -9.69
CA LEU A 202 0.65 -14.32 -9.46
C LEU A 202 1.89 -13.64 -8.84
N LEU A 203 2.51 -14.26 -7.83
CA LEU A 203 3.72 -13.72 -7.20
C LEU A 203 4.90 -13.66 -8.17
N ALA A 204 5.13 -14.73 -8.94
CA ALA A 204 6.17 -14.73 -9.97
C ALA A 204 5.94 -13.64 -11.03
N ALA A 205 4.70 -13.46 -11.49
CA ALA A 205 4.35 -12.41 -12.47
C ALA A 205 4.60 -11.00 -11.93
N LEU A 206 4.20 -10.72 -10.68
CA LEU A 206 4.45 -9.44 -10.01
C LEU A 206 5.95 -9.20 -9.76
N GLY A 207 6.69 -10.26 -9.44
CA GLY A 207 8.14 -10.23 -9.29
C GLY A 207 8.86 -9.75 -10.53
N MET A 208 8.55 -10.36 -11.69
CA MET A 208 9.16 -10.01 -12.97
C MET A 208 8.94 -8.54 -13.37
N MET A 209 7.82 -7.95 -12.96
CA MET A 209 7.53 -6.53 -13.24
C MET A 209 8.36 -5.56 -12.36
N MET A 210 8.95 -6.02 -11.25
CA MET A 210 9.69 -5.14 -10.33
C MET A 210 10.99 -4.61 -10.93
N PHE A 211 11.79 -5.47 -11.57
CA PHE A 211 13.10 -5.10 -12.11
C PHE A 211 13.03 -3.97 -13.16
N PRO A 212 12.12 -4.03 -14.16
CA PRO A 212 11.95 -2.92 -15.11
C PRO A 212 11.56 -1.60 -14.43
N ILE A 213 10.62 -1.64 -13.47
CA ILE A 213 10.13 -0.44 -12.77
C ILE A 213 11.27 0.20 -11.96
N PHE A 214 12.07 -0.62 -11.27
CA PHE A 214 13.24 -0.13 -10.53
C PHE A 214 14.28 0.52 -11.46
N THR A 215 14.60 -0.11 -12.58
CA THR A 215 15.53 0.43 -13.58
C THR A 215 15.05 1.78 -14.13
N VAL A 216 13.76 1.90 -14.47
CA VAL A 216 13.15 3.15 -14.92
C VAL A 216 13.20 4.23 -13.84
N TYR A 217 12.93 3.86 -12.58
CA TYR A 217 12.99 4.78 -11.46
C TYR A 217 14.40 5.35 -11.26
N ILE A 218 15.43 4.49 -11.19
CA ILE A 218 16.83 4.93 -11.05
C ILE A 218 17.27 5.77 -12.26
N THR A 219 16.92 5.35 -13.47
CA THR A 219 17.23 6.11 -14.70
C THR A 219 16.60 7.50 -14.64
N ASN A 220 15.34 7.62 -14.23
CA ASN A 220 14.67 8.91 -14.08
C ASN A 220 15.32 9.78 -13.01
N LEU A 221 15.72 9.21 -11.86
CA LEU A 221 16.44 9.96 -10.83
C LEU A 221 17.78 10.51 -11.33
N ILE A 222 18.55 9.68 -12.05
CA ILE A 222 19.83 10.09 -12.63
C ILE A 222 19.60 11.14 -13.71
N GLN A 223 18.63 10.95 -14.60
CA GLN A 223 18.30 11.94 -15.62
C GLN A 223 17.85 13.28 -15.02
N GLN A 224 17.03 13.26 -13.96
CA GLN A 224 16.60 14.48 -13.28
C GLN A 224 17.77 15.17 -12.56
N SER A 225 18.69 14.41 -11.95
CA SER A 225 19.93 14.93 -11.39
C SER A 225 20.80 15.58 -12.47
N ASN A 226 20.98 14.90 -13.60
CA ASN A 226 21.76 15.41 -14.73
C ASN A 226 21.13 16.66 -15.36
N LYS A 227 19.80 16.74 -15.48
CA LYS A 227 19.09 17.93 -15.96
C LYS A 227 19.29 19.12 -15.01
N ARG A 228 19.11 18.92 -13.69
CA ARG A 228 19.37 19.96 -12.69
C ARG A 228 20.81 20.45 -12.72
N ARG A 229 21.76 19.53 -12.90
CA ARG A 229 23.18 19.86 -12.99
C ARG A 229 23.50 20.66 -14.27
N LYS A 230 22.90 20.31 -15.41
CA LYS A 230 23.03 21.10 -16.65
C LYS A 230 22.45 22.51 -16.51
N GLN A 231 21.24 22.62 -15.95
CA GLN A 231 20.60 23.91 -15.69
C GLN A 231 21.47 24.80 -14.80
N TYR A 232 22.04 24.23 -13.73
CA TYR A 232 22.96 24.95 -12.85
C TYR A 232 24.18 25.52 -13.61
N TYR A 233 24.83 24.72 -14.46
CA TYR A 233 25.97 25.21 -15.25
C TYR A 233 25.58 26.21 -16.35
N GLU A 234 24.41 26.04 -16.97
CA GLU A 234 23.87 26.99 -17.95
C GLU A 234 23.53 28.35 -17.29
N GLU A 235 22.95 28.34 -16.09
CA GLU A 235 22.70 29.53 -15.27
C GLU A 235 24.02 30.22 -14.88
N GLU A 236 25.03 29.47 -14.42
CA GLU A 236 26.34 30.00 -14.06
C GLU A 236 27.07 30.64 -15.26
N GLU A 237 26.99 30.05 -16.46
CA GLU A 237 27.55 30.65 -17.68
C GLU A 237 26.81 31.92 -18.10
N LEU A 238 25.48 31.96 -17.97
CA LEU A 238 24.68 33.14 -18.29
C LEU A 238 24.99 34.30 -17.35
N GLU A 239 25.17 34.01 -16.05
CA GLU A 239 25.58 35.01 -15.06
C GLU A 239 26.97 35.59 -15.36
N LYS A 240 27.95 34.74 -15.71
CA LYS A 240 29.30 35.21 -16.10
C LYS A 240 29.27 36.11 -17.35
N LYS A 241 28.54 35.70 -18.39
CA LYS A 241 28.39 36.52 -19.62
C LYS A 241 27.67 37.84 -19.34
N ALA A 242 26.70 37.84 -18.42
CA ALA A 242 26.01 39.06 -18.02
C ALA A 242 26.91 40.00 -17.22
N SER A 243 27.76 39.50 -16.32
CA SER A 243 28.73 40.32 -15.58
C SER A 243 29.80 40.90 -16.51
N GLU A 244 30.34 40.10 -17.44
CA GLU A 244 31.32 40.57 -18.42
C GLU A 244 30.75 41.69 -19.30
N LYS A 245 29.51 41.55 -19.80
CA LYS A 245 28.85 42.60 -20.59
C LYS A 245 28.63 43.88 -19.79
N LYS A 246 28.27 43.78 -18.50
CA LYS A 246 28.11 44.95 -17.64
C LYS A 246 29.42 45.69 -17.44
N GLU A 247 30.50 44.96 -17.15
CA GLU A 247 31.84 45.54 -16.97
C GLU A 247 32.34 46.22 -18.25
N LEU A 248 32.10 45.61 -19.41
CA LEU A 248 32.49 46.17 -20.71
C LEU A 248 31.70 47.44 -21.04
N ALA A 249 30.40 47.46 -20.73
CA ALA A 249 29.54 48.63 -20.91
C ALA A 249 29.96 49.79 -19.99
N GLU A 250 30.32 49.50 -18.75
CA GLU A 250 30.82 50.49 -17.78
C GLU A 250 32.15 51.10 -18.25
N LYS A 251 33.12 50.26 -18.68
CA LYS A 251 34.39 50.74 -19.25
C LYS A 251 34.17 51.63 -20.48
N ALA A 252 33.27 51.24 -21.38
CA ALA A 252 32.94 52.03 -22.57
C ALA A 252 32.28 53.39 -22.22
N ALA A 253 31.44 53.43 -21.19
CA ALA A 253 30.82 54.66 -20.71
C ALA A 253 31.85 55.62 -20.09
N VAL A 254 32.78 55.10 -19.27
CA VAL A 254 33.87 55.88 -18.67
C VAL A 254 34.78 56.47 -19.75
N GLN A 255 35.13 55.67 -20.77
CA GLN A 255 36.02 56.12 -21.84
C GLN A 255 35.40 57.21 -22.73
N LYS A 256 34.08 57.15 -22.96
CA LYS A 256 33.31 58.23 -23.63
C LYS A 256 33.28 59.51 -22.80
N ALA A 257 33.12 59.39 -21.48
CA ALA A 257 33.11 60.53 -20.57
C ALA A 257 34.48 61.22 -20.45
N SER A 258 35.59 60.50 -20.65
CA SER A 258 36.95 61.07 -20.62
C SER A 258 37.43 61.69 -21.94
N THR A 259 36.69 61.47 -23.05
CA THR A 259 37.04 61.99 -24.39
C THR A 259 36.13 63.13 -24.86
N SER A 260 35.17 63.53 -24.02
CA SER A 260 34.33 64.74 -24.19
C SER A 260 34.82 65.85 -23.28
#